data_AF-A0A0M9ELA0-F1
#
_entry.id   AF-A0A0M9ELA0-F1
#
_cell.length_a   1.000
_cell.length_b   1.000
_cell.length_c   1.000
_cell.angle_alpha   90.00
_cell.angle_beta   90.00
_cell.angle_gamma   90.00
#
_symmetry.space_group_name_H-M   'P 1'
#
loop_
_entity.id
_entity.type
_entity.pdbx_description
1 polymer ?
#
loop_
_entity_poly.entity_id
_entity_poly.type
_entity_poly.pdbx_seq_one_letter_code
_entity_poly.pdbx_strand_id
1 'polypeptide(L)'
;MQPGKSRVFYLCSDIGPPEAADDQIQLGFPVLSHGDHPWRFSLLRAWLERCKTKHACRGTQHRSKRELPTRLLKIGDNRAPNMLRLVSSQTLKQAEYVALSHRWGETVPGEVPSYCTINENVDKRENGFLIDDLPATFQDAIEVTRQLELQHTWLYEYSR
;
A
#
# COMPACT_ATOMS: atom_id res chain seq x y z
N MET A 1 42.38 11.40 11.52
CA MET A 1 41.75 11.90 10.29
C MET A 1 41.79 10.78 9.26
N GLN A 2 40.67 10.53 8.54
CA GLN A 2 40.38 9.45 7.56
C GLN A 2 39.84 8.12 8.19
N PRO A 3 38.90 7.41 7.54
CA PRO A 3 37.46 7.64 7.68
C PRO A 3 36.68 6.40 8.13
N GLY A 4 35.56 6.62 8.83
CA GLY A 4 34.55 5.58 9.05
C GLY A 4 33.78 5.23 7.78
N LYS A 5 33.46 3.94 7.61
CA LYS A 5 32.32 3.41 6.82
C LYS A 5 32.20 1.91 7.11
N SER A 6 31.21 1.57 7.94
CA SER A 6 29.90 1.02 7.55
C SER A 6 29.94 -0.51 7.41
N ARG A 7 29.56 -1.19 8.49
CA ARG A 7 29.17 -2.60 8.43
C ARG A 7 27.78 -2.66 7.81
N VAL A 8 27.70 -3.17 6.58
CA VAL A 8 26.41 -3.41 5.92
C VAL A 8 25.97 -4.82 6.28
N PHE A 9 24.88 -4.93 7.05
CA PHE A 9 24.22 -6.20 7.29
C PHE A 9 23.16 -6.44 6.22
N TYR A 10 23.27 -7.57 5.52
CA TYR A 10 22.24 -8.07 4.62
C TYR A 10 21.65 -9.33 5.25
N LEU A 11 20.38 -9.29 5.64
CA LEU A 11 19.62 -10.48 5.97
C LEU A 11 18.85 -10.92 4.71
N CYS A 12 19.35 -11.97 4.07
CA CYS A 12 18.59 -12.80 3.15
C CYS A 12 18.96 -14.23 3.58
N SER A 13 18.02 -14.97 4.15
CA SER A 13 18.19 -16.41 4.25
C SER A 13 17.01 -17.08 3.55
N ASP A 14 17.30 -17.70 2.42
CA ASP A 14 16.66 -18.98 2.13
C ASP A 14 16.90 -19.88 3.36
N ILE A 15 15.82 -20.45 3.87
CA ILE A 15 15.76 -21.14 5.16
C ILE A 15 16.79 -22.29 5.16
N GLY A 16 17.91 -22.10 5.88
CA GLY A 16 18.83 -23.16 6.25
C GLY A 16 18.35 -23.92 7.49
N PRO A 17 18.89 -25.13 7.76
CA PRO A 17 18.39 -26.00 8.82
C PRO A 17 18.50 -25.37 10.22
N PRO A 18 17.60 -25.75 11.15
CA PRO A 18 17.26 -24.96 12.34
C PRO A 18 18.32 -24.94 13.45
N GLU A 19 19.42 -25.66 13.28
CA GLU A 19 20.36 -26.00 14.36
C GLU A 19 21.37 -24.88 14.68
N ALA A 20 21.25 -23.70 14.06
CA ALA A 20 22.14 -22.55 14.28
C ALA A 20 21.38 -21.25 14.59
N ALA A 21 20.19 -21.34 15.19
CA ALA A 21 19.44 -20.16 15.64
C ALA A 21 20.03 -19.62 16.95
N ASP A 22 20.75 -18.51 16.86
CA ASP A 22 21.11 -17.66 18.01
C ASP A 22 19.85 -16.91 18.48
N ASP A 23 19.45 -17.10 19.73
CA ASP A 23 18.25 -16.48 20.34
C ASP A 23 18.29 -14.94 20.34
N GLN A 24 19.45 -14.32 20.06
CA GLN A 24 19.60 -12.88 19.92
C GLN A 24 19.29 -12.36 18.50
N ILE A 25 19.20 -13.25 17.52
CA ILE A 25 18.99 -12.90 16.12
C ILE A 25 17.57 -13.29 15.74
N GLN A 26 16.74 -12.30 15.48
CA GLN A 26 15.41 -12.57 14.97
C GLN A 26 15.50 -13.21 13.57
N LEU A 27 15.20 -14.50 13.51
CA LEU A 27 15.00 -15.24 12.28
C LEU A 27 13.53 -15.14 11.86
N GLY A 28 13.24 -14.44 10.76
CA GLY A 28 11.88 -14.30 10.22
C GLY A 28 11.55 -12.87 9.77
N PHE A 29 10.26 -12.56 9.58
CA PHE A 29 9.82 -11.19 9.30
C PHE A 29 10.19 -10.28 10.47
N PRO A 30 10.78 -9.10 10.25
CA PRO A 30 11.20 -8.23 11.35
C PRO A 30 10.01 -7.89 12.24
N VAL A 31 10.21 -7.98 13.56
CA VAL A 31 9.26 -7.44 14.52
C VAL A 31 9.36 -5.92 14.40
N LEU A 32 8.35 -5.33 13.79
CA LEU A 32 8.21 -3.88 13.77
C LEU A 32 8.01 -3.42 15.22
N SER A 33 8.81 -2.45 15.66
CA SER A 33 8.69 -1.89 17.02
C SER A 33 7.26 -1.40 17.26
N HIS A 34 6.70 -1.69 18.43
CA HIS A 34 5.39 -1.19 18.85
C HIS A 34 5.39 0.35 18.78
N GLY A 35 4.47 0.94 18.01
CA GLY A 35 4.28 2.39 17.85
C GLY A 35 4.53 2.96 16.44
N ASP A 36 4.11 4.22 16.24
CA ASP A 36 4.31 4.99 15.01
C ASP A 36 5.73 5.55 14.90
N HIS A 37 6.74 4.68 14.98
CA HIS A 37 8.12 5.14 14.81
C HIS A 37 8.40 5.48 13.34
N PRO A 38 8.94 6.70 13.03
CA PRO A 38 9.23 7.14 11.67
C PRO A 38 10.12 6.21 10.81
N TRP A 39 10.88 5.31 11.43
CA TRP A 39 11.73 4.38 10.68
C TRP A 39 10.93 3.30 9.94
N ARG A 40 9.69 2.99 10.35
CA ARG A 40 8.86 1.95 9.73
C ARG A 40 8.62 2.21 8.24
N PHE A 41 8.19 3.42 7.90
CA PHE A 41 7.99 3.81 6.51
C PHE A 41 9.30 3.98 5.75
N SER A 42 10.38 4.36 6.44
CA SER A 42 11.73 4.38 5.85
C SER A 42 12.18 2.98 5.44
N LEU A 43 11.93 1.97 6.27
CA LEU A 43 12.20 0.57 5.95
C LEU A 43 11.32 0.08 4.79
N LEU A 44 10.01 0.36 4.83
CA LEU A 44 9.09 -0.02 3.75
C LEU A 44 9.52 0.57 2.40
N ARG A 45 9.89 1.86 2.36
CA ARG A 45 10.45 2.50 1.16
C ARG A 45 11.72 1.80 0.69
N ALA A 46 12.66 1.51 1.59
CA ALA A 46 13.90 0.81 1.25
C ALA A 46 13.66 -0.60 0.68
N TRP A 47 12.68 -1.33 1.22
CA TRP A 47 12.29 -2.64 0.72
C TRP A 47 11.65 -2.57 -0.66
N LEU A 48 10.69 -1.64 -0.87
CA LEU A 48 10.07 -1.43 -2.17
C LEU A 48 11.12 -1.06 -3.22
N GLU A 49 12.06 -0.18 -2.90
CA GLU A 49 13.15 0.19 -3.81
C GLU A 49 14.07 -0.99 -4.12
N ARG A 50 14.41 -1.82 -3.12
CA ARG A 50 15.16 -3.06 -3.36
C ARG A 50 14.39 -4.02 -4.27
N CYS A 51 13.08 -4.17 -4.06
CA CYS A 51 12.22 -5.01 -4.90
C CYS A 51 12.19 -4.49 -6.35
N LYS A 52 12.05 -3.17 -6.55
CA LYS A 52 12.01 -2.54 -7.88
C LYS A 52 13.33 -2.69 -8.64
N THR A 53 14.47 -2.62 -7.95
CA THR A 53 15.80 -2.50 -8.58
C THR A 53 16.60 -3.80 -8.62
N LYS A 54 16.42 -4.70 -7.65
CA LYS A 54 17.28 -5.89 -7.48
C LYS A 54 16.57 -7.23 -7.62
N HIS A 55 15.24 -7.25 -7.60
CA HIS A 55 14.48 -8.49 -7.62
C HIS A 55 13.94 -8.79 -9.02
N ALA A 56 14.10 -10.04 -9.46
CA ALA A 56 13.61 -10.51 -10.75
C ALA A 56 12.07 -10.55 -10.84
N CYS A 57 11.33 -10.19 -9.78
CA CYS A 57 9.87 -10.09 -9.81
C CYS A 57 9.35 -9.05 -10.83
N ARG A 58 10.19 -8.11 -11.30
CA ARG A 58 9.88 -7.21 -12.44
C ARG A 58 10.39 -7.73 -13.79
N GLY A 59 11.26 -8.72 -13.80
CA GLY A 59 11.90 -9.27 -15.00
C GLY A 59 11.13 -10.46 -15.56
N THR A 60 10.91 -10.43 -16.87
CA THR A 60 10.71 -11.59 -17.76
C THR A 60 9.37 -12.31 -17.89
N GLN A 61 8.31 -12.07 -17.10
CA GLN A 61 6.99 -12.72 -17.39
C GLN A 61 5.73 -11.84 -17.23
N HIS A 62 5.81 -10.67 -16.56
CA HIS A 62 4.67 -9.78 -16.30
C HIS A 62 4.82 -8.39 -16.94
N ARG A 63 5.29 -8.34 -18.20
CA ARG A 63 5.22 -7.15 -19.06
C ARG A 63 4.01 -7.18 -20.00
N SER A 64 2.98 -8.00 -19.70
CA SER A 64 1.63 -7.65 -20.17
C SER A 64 1.34 -6.24 -19.65
N LYS A 65 0.76 -5.37 -20.48
CA LYS A 65 0.31 -4.03 -20.08
C LYS A 65 -0.28 -4.15 -18.68
N ARG A 66 0.30 -3.47 -17.68
CA ARG A 66 -0.25 -3.48 -16.32
C ARG A 66 -1.63 -2.83 -16.44
N GLU A 67 -2.65 -3.66 -16.52
CA GLU A 67 -4.02 -3.19 -16.57
C GLU A 67 -4.29 -2.51 -15.23
N LEU A 68 -4.55 -1.21 -15.30
CA LEU A 68 -4.98 -0.48 -14.14
C LEU A 68 -6.36 -1.00 -13.74
N PRO A 69 -6.66 -1.12 -12.44
CA PRO A 69 -8.01 -1.41 -12.02
C PRO A 69 -8.96 -0.34 -12.56
N THR A 70 -10.22 -0.69 -12.81
CA THR A 70 -11.23 0.19 -13.44
C THR A 70 -11.29 1.57 -12.78
N ARG A 71 -11.10 1.61 -11.46
CA ARG A 71 -11.13 2.84 -10.67
C ARG A 71 -10.04 2.81 -9.60
N LEU A 72 -9.45 3.96 -9.37
CA LEU A 72 -8.48 4.23 -8.32
C LEU A 72 -8.98 5.37 -7.44
N LEU A 73 -8.57 5.37 -6.18
CA LEU A 73 -8.76 6.48 -5.27
C LEU A 73 -7.52 7.38 -5.35
N LYS A 74 -7.68 8.60 -5.87
CA LYS A 74 -6.65 9.63 -5.86
C LYS A 74 -6.68 10.37 -4.53
N ILE A 75 -5.53 10.42 -3.88
CA ILE A 75 -5.32 11.12 -2.62
C ILE A 75 -5.01 12.60 -2.91
N GLY A 76 -5.61 13.48 -2.11
CA GLY A 76 -5.38 14.92 -2.19
C GLY A 76 -3.93 15.32 -1.94
N ASP A 77 -3.53 16.43 -2.54
CA ASP A 77 -2.19 17.00 -2.37
C ASP A 77 -2.09 17.86 -1.10
N ASN A 78 -0.94 18.50 -0.89
CA ASN A 78 -0.70 19.37 0.27
C ASN A 78 -1.70 20.53 0.40
N ARG A 79 -2.42 20.91 -0.66
CA ARG A 79 -3.44 21.98 -0.60
C ARG A 79 -4.78 21.47 -0.08
N ALA A 80 -5.05 20.18 -0.27
CA ALA A 80 -6.31 19.56 0.14
C ALA A 80 -6.05 18.11 0.63
N PRO A 81 -5.27 17.91 1.70
CA PRO A 81 -4.78 16.59 2.09
C PRO A 81 -5.92 15.62 2.43
N ASN A 82 -7.01 16.11 3.00
CA ASN A 82 -8.17 15.30 3.42
C ASN A 82 -9.17 15.03 2.29
N MET A 83 -8.94 15.57 1.10
CA MET A 83 -9.81 15.36 -0.05
C MET A 83 -9.38 14.12 -0.83
N LEU A 84 -10.36 13.33 -1.24
CA LEU A 84 -10.18 12.16 -2.07
C LEU A 84 -11.00 12.31 -3.35
N ARG A 85 -10.55 11.69 -4.44
CA ARG A 85 -11.32 11.61 -5.68
C ARG A 85 -11.24 10.23 -6.28
N LEU A 86 -12.37 9.72 -6.72
CA LEU A 86 -12.42 8.53 -7.55
C LEU A 86 -11.97 8.90 -8.97
N VAL A 87 -11.03 8.14 -9.53
CA VAL A 87 -10.52 8.38 -10.88
C VAL A 87 -10.58 7.09 -11.70
N SER A 88 -11.05 7.21 -12.94
CA SER A 88 -11.14 6.08 -13.88
C SER A 88 -9.79 5.77 -14.49
N SER A 89 -9.45 4.49 -14.63
CA SER A 89 -8.24 4.08 -15.35
C SER A 89 -8.24 4.49 -16.82
N GLN A 90 -9.41 4.75 -17.41
CA GLN A 90 -9.48 5.27 -18.78
C GLN A 90 -8.85 6.67 -18.91
N THR A 91 -8.93 7.46 -17.83
CA THR A 91 -8.31 8.79 -17.76
C THR A 91 -6.83 8.73 -17.37
N LEU A 92 -6.40 7.62 -16.75
CA LEU A 92 -5.02 7.41 -16.30
C LEU A 92 -4.25 6.53 -17.29
N LYS A 93 -3.28 7.10 -18.00
CA LYS A 93 -2.41 6.32 -18.89
C LYS A 93 -1.50 5.35 -18.12
N GLN A 94 -1.06 5.75 -16.93
CA GLN A 94 -0.22 4.98 -16.03
C GLN A 94 -0.35 5.55 -14.61
N ALA A 95 -0.39 4.69 -13.60
CA ALA A 95 -0.39 5.07 -12.20
C ALA A 95 0.32 4.00 -11.35
N GLU A 96 1.10 4.44 -10.37
CA GLU A 96 1.52 3.59 -9.25
C GLU A 96 0.50 3.74 -8.12
N TYR A 97 0.12 2.61 -7.51
CA TYR A 97 -0.91 2.56 -6.49
C TYR A 97 -0.58 1.53 -5.42
N VAL A 98 -1.14 1.72 -4.22
CA VAL A 98 -1.18 0.72 -3.14
C VAL A 98 -2.50 -0.04 -3.23
N ALA A 99 -2.45 -1.37 -3.21
CA ALA A 99 -3.66 -2.20 -3.17
C ALA A 99 -3.97 -2.61 -1.72
N LEU A 100 -5.20 -2.35 -1.28
CA LEU A 100 -5.77 -2.94 -0.07
C LEU A 100 -6.79 -4.01 -0.50
N SER A 101 -6.47 -5.28 -0.21
CA SER A 101 -7.43 -6.38 -0.30
C SER A 101 -8.07 -6.57 1.06
N HIS A 102 -9.36 -6.27 1.18
CA HIS A 102 -10.09 -6.30 2.45
C HIS A 102 -11.41 -7.04 2.28
N ARG A 103 -11.85 -7.76 3.33
CA ARG A 103 -13.19 -8.32 3.39
C ARG A 103 -14.13 -7.27 3.94
N TRP A 104 -15.18 -6.93 3.23
CA TRP A 104 -16.04 -5.78 3.56
C TRP A 104 -16.98 -6.00 4.76
N GLY A 105 -16.71 -7.02 5.57
CA GLY A 105 -17.55 -7.43 6.69
C GLY A 105 -18.86 -8.08 6.22
N GLU A 106 -19.67 -8.52 7.17
CA GLU A 106 -21.05 -8.88 6.88
C GLU A 106 -21.87 -7.58 6.81
N THR A 107 -22.40 -7.25 5.63
CA THR A 107 -23.35 -6.16 5.48
C THR A 107 -24.75 -6.67 5.80
N VAL A 108 -25.58 -5.83 6.43
CA VAL A 108 -26.99 -6.17 6.64
C VAL A 108 -27.65 -6.38 5.27
N PRO A 109 -28.40 -7.46 5.04
CA PRO A 109 -29.08 -7.68 3.76
C PRO A 109 -29.96 -6.47 3.40
N GLY A 110 -29.71 -5.87 2.24
CA GLY A 110 -30.42 -4.67 1.77
C GLY A 110 -29.77 -3.33 2.16
N GLU A 111 -28.72 -3.33 2.98
CA GLU A 111 -27.96 -2.12 3.30
C GLU A 111 -26.64 -2.09 2.53
N VAL A 112 -26.43 -1.00 1.79
CA VAL A 112 -25.13 -0.70 1.18
C VAL A 112 -24.38 0.22 2.14
N PRO A 113 -23.19 -0.16 2.63
CA PRO A 113 -22.41 0.73 3.48
C PRO A 113 -22.15 2.09 2.82
N SER A 114 -22.22 3.15 3.61
CA SER A 114 -22.08 4.53 3.12
C SER A 114 -20.76 4.80 2.38
N TYR A 115 -19.72 4.05 2.71
CA TYR A 115 -18.40 4.14 2.11
C TYR A 115 -18.27 3.43 0.75
N CYS A 116 -19.25 2.60 0.36
CA CYS A 116 -19.23 1.91 -0.93
C CYS A 116 -19.47 2.90 -2.07
N THR A 117 -18.83 2.63 -3.21
CA THR A 117 -19.13 3.34 -4.45
C THR A 117 -20.20 2.59 -5.21
N ILE A 118 -21.32 3.24 -5.44
CA ILE A 118 -22.47 2.73 -6.20
C ILE A 118 -22.81 3.72 -7.32
N ASN A 119 -23.63 3.29 -8.28
CA ASN A 119 -23.97 4.12 -9.45
C ASN A 119 -24.56 5.47 -9.03
N GLU A 120 -25.31 5.51 -7.93
CA GLU A 120 -25.98 6.69 -7.41
C GLU A 120 -25.02 7.71 -6.79
N ASN A 121 -23.81 7.30 -6.39
CA ASN A 121 -22.85 8.18 -5.71
C ASN A 121 -21.51 8.34 -6.45
N VAL A 122 -21.33 7.67 -7.60
CA VAL A 122 -20.09 7.69 -8.37
C VAL A 122 -19.69 9.12 -8.76
N ASP A 123 -20.63 9.94 -9.25
CA ASP A 123 -20.36 11.31 -9.65
C ASP A 123 -19.90 12.17 -8.45
N LYS A 124 -20.48 11.94 -7.27
CA LYS A 124 -20.06 12.63 -6.03
C LYS A 124 -18.64 12.21 -5.66
N ARG A 125 -18.33 10.91 -5.74
CA ARG A 125 -17.00 10.37 -5.44
C ARG A 125 -15.94 10.86 -6.44
N GLU A 126 -16.30 11.08 -7.71
CA GLU A 126 -15.40 11.63 -8.73
C GLU A 126 -15.13 13.15 -8.54
N ASN A 127 -16.14 13.93 -8.13
CA ASN A 127 -15.99 15.35 -7.83
C ASN A 127 -15.18 15.60 -6.55
N GLY A 128 -15.31 14.70 -5.58
CA GLY A 128 -14.45 14.60 -4.41
C GLY A 128 -15.23 14.52 -3.10
N PHE A 129 -14.61 13.88 -2.11
CA PHE A 129 -15.19 13.59 -0.80
C PHE A 129 -14.12 13.56 0.28
N LEU A 130 -14.51 13.49 1.56
CA LEU A 130 -13.59 13.56 2.68
C LEU A 130 -13.06 12.17 3.04
N ILE A 131 -11.81 12.12 3.50
CA ILE A 131 -11.21 10.89 4.06
C ILE A 131 -12.01 10.37 5.27
N ASP A 132 -12.60 11.27 6.04
CA ASP A 132 -13.42 10.96 7.22
C ASP A 132 -14.72 10.23 6.86
N ASP A 133 -15.13 10.25 5.58
CA ASP A 133 -16.28 9.49 5.08
C ASP A 133 -15.97 8.00 4.89
N LEU A 134 -14.73 7.57 5.17
CA LEU A 134 -14.27 6.19 5.03
C LEU A 134 -14.01 5.52 6.39
N PRO A 135 -14.18 4.20 6.52
CA PRO A 135 -13.75 3.41 7.66
C PRO A 135 -12.26 3.60 7.99
N ALA A 136 -11.92 3.47 9.28
CA ALA A 136 -10.55 3.59 9.79
C ALA A 136 -9.53 2.78 8.98
N THR A 137 -9.84 1.53 8.62
CA THR A 137 -8.96 0.68 7.81
C THR A 137 -8.59 1.29 6.45
N PHE A 138 -9.52 2.02 5.81
CA PHE A 138 -9.23 2.68 4.53
C PHE A 138 -8.46 3.98 4.75
N GLN A 139 -8.72 4.69 5.85
CA GLN A 139 -7.91 5.83 6.25
C GLN A 139 -6.45 5.42 6.50
N ASP A 140 -6.23 4.28 7.17
CA ASP A 140 -4.90 3.69 7.39
C ASP A 140 -4.22 3.35 6.05
N ALA A 141 -4.96 2.74 5.11
CA ALA A 141 -4.42 2.42 3.79
C ALA A 141 -4.03 3.68 2.99
N ILE A 142 -4.81 4.76 3.12
CA ILE A 142 -4.50 6.06 2.53
C ILE A 142 -3.25 6.66 3.18
N GLU A 143 -3.13 6.59 4.50
CA GLU A 143 -1.95 7.08 5.21
C GLU A 143 -0.69 6.31 4.81
N VAL A 144 -0.76 4.98 4.75
CA VAL A 144 0.32 4.15 4.20
C VAL A 144 0.69 4.60 2.79
N THR A 145 -0.30 4.88 1.94
CA THR A 145 -0.06 5.34 0.57
C THR A 145 0.69 6.68 0.54
N ARG A 146 0.31 7.63 1.40
CA ARG A 146 1.01 8.91 1.55
C ARG A 146 2.46 8.73 2.02
N GLN A 147 2.68 7.89 3.02
CA GLN A 147 4.00 7.62 3.59
C GLN A 147 4.92 6.87 2.61
N LEU A 148 4.34 6.15 1.65
CA LEU A 148 5.04 5.54 0.53
C LEU A 148 5.24 6.48 -0.66
N GLU A 149 4.87 7.76 -0.54
CA GLU A 149 5.02 8.80 -1.55
C GLU A 149 4.25 8.48 -2.86
N LEU A 150 3.12 7.76 -2.71
CA LEU A 150 2.21 7.43 -3.80
C LEU A 150 0.92 8.27 -3.69
N GLN A 151 0.23 8.41 -4.83
CA GLN A 151 -0.97 9.26 -4.93
C GLN A 151 -2.26 8.47 -5.13
N HIS A 152 -2.17 7.15 -5.30
CA HIS A 152 -3.32 6.33 -5.64
C HIS A 152 -3.41 5.10 -4.73
N THR A 153 -4.63 4.80 -4.29
CA THR A 153 -4.95 3.56 -3.58
C THR A 153 -6.03 2.82 -4.36
N TRP A 154 -5.94 1.51 -4.38
CA TRP A 154 -6.99 0.63 -4.90
C TRP A 154 -7.57 -0.17 -3.75
N LEU A 155 -8.87 -0.03 -3.52
CA LEU A 155 -9.60 -0.83 -2.54
C LEU A 155 -10.26 -1.98 -3.30
N TYR A 156 -9.90 -3.22 -2.97
CA TYR A 156 -10.39 -4.43 -3.63
C TYR A 156 -11.16 -5.34 -2.67
N GLU A 157 -12.26 -5.90 -3.18
CA GLU A 157 -13.08 -6.91 -2.51
C GLU A 157 -12.80 -8.31 -3.06
N TYR A 158 -12.66 -9.29 -2.17
CA TYR A 158 -12.92 -10.70 -2.52
C TYR A 158 -14.36 -11.06 -2.11
N SER A 159 -15.24 -11.24 -3.10
CA SER A 159 -16.50 -11.95 -2.87
C SER A 159 -16.20 -13.44 -2.70
N ARG A 160 -16.81 -14.09 -1.70
CA ARG A 160 -16.87 -15.56 -1.64
C ARG A 160 -17.89 -16.08 -2.62
#